data_AF-A0A7C9AG33-F1
#
_entry.id   AF-A0A7C9AG33-F1
#
_cell.length_a   1.000
_cell.length_b   1.000
_cell.length_c   1.000
_cell.angle_alpha   90.00
_cell.angle_beta   90.00
_cell.angle_gamma   90.00
#
_symmetry.space_group_name_H-M   'P 1'
#
loop_
_entity.id
_entity.type
_entity.pdbx_description
1 polymer ?
#
loop_
_entity_poly.entity_id
_entity_poly.type
_entity_poly.pdbx_seq_one_letter_code
_entity_poly.pdbx_strand_id
1 'polypeptide(L)'
;SNPVWDERFLVPMAHPVNHLEIQVKDDDVFGADLIGTVSFPAARISSGEAISGWFPILGSSGKPPKPDSAIEIEMRFTPCEINPVYTRGIAEGGVAGTYFPLRKGNCVTLYQDAHGRDGFLPEIKLEGNTAVYKQEIGRA
;
A
#
# COMPACT_ATOMS: atom_id res chain seq x y z
N SER A 1 -31.67 -2.25 6.67
CA SER A 1 -30.66 -2.44 7.73
C SER A 1 -29.78 -1.21 7.77
N ASN A 2 -28.99 -1.05 8.84
CA ASN A 2 -27.98 0.00 8.97
C ASN A 2 -26.64 -0.69 9.35
N PRO A 3 -25.94 -1.31 8.37
CA PRO A 3 -24.69 -1.99 8.65
C PRO A 3 -23.60 -0.99 9.06
N VAL A 4 -22.74 -1.42 9.98
CA VAL A 4 -21.60 -0.64 10.47
C VAL A 4 -20.34 -1.47 10.23
N TRP A 5 -19.47 -1.00 9.35
CA TRP A 5 -18.19 -1.67 9.06
C TRP A 5 -17.07 -1.15 9.95
N ASP A 6 -16.96 0.18 10.13
CA ASP A 6 -15.87 0.84 10.87
C ASP A 6 -14.46 0.36 10.44
N GLU A 7 -14.30 0.05 9.16
CA GLU A 7 -13.05 -0.46 8.59
C GLU A 7 -12.18 0.67 8.06
N ARG A 8 -10.85 0.48 8.17
CA ARG A 8 -9.84 1.42 7.70
C ARG A 8 -8.89 0.73 6.76
N PHE A 9 -8.67 1.34 5.61
CA PHE A 9 -7.82 0.79 4.55
C PHE A 9 -6.69 1.76 4.22
N LEU A 10 -5.51 1.19 3.97
CA LEU A 10 -4.42 1.89 3.29
C LEU A 10 -4.25 1.23 1.93
N VAL A 11 -4.62 1.96 0.87
CA VAL A 11 -4.61 1.44 -0.50
C VAL A 11 -3.49 2.15 -1.27
N PRO A 12 -2.37 1.46 -1.56
CA PRO A 12 -1.35 2.00 -2.47
C PRO A 12 -1.93 2.14 -3.87
N MET A 13 -1.78 3.31 -4.47
CA MET A 13 -2.37 3.64 -5.78
C MET A 13 -1.28 4.01 -6.78
N ALA A 14 -1.31 3.38 -7.96
CA ALA A 14 -0.44 3.67 -9.10
C ALA A 14 -1.19 3.57 -10.44
N HIS A 15 -2.52 3.76 -10.43
CA HIS A 15 -3.40 3.53 -11.58
C HIS A 15 -3.80 4.86 -12.24
N PRO A 16 -3.79 4.95 -13.59
CA PRO A 16 -4.40 6.06 -14.30
C PRO A 16 -5.92 5.85 -14.36
N VAL A 17 -6.66 6.51 -13.46
CA VAL A 17 -8.12 6.38 -13.35
C VAL A 17 -8.81 7.73 -13.33
N ASN A 18 -10.06 7.76 -13.79
CA ASN A 18 -10.90 8.97 -13.74
C ASN A 18 -11.76 9.04 -12.47
N HIS A 19 -12.05 7.89 -11.85
CA HIS A 19 -12.93 7.80 -10.69
C HIS A 19 -12.47 6.68 -9.74
N LEU A 20 -12.76 6.85 -8.46
CA LEU A 20 -12.79 5.78 -7.47
C LEU A 20 -14.24 5.38 -7.25
N GLU A 21 -14.53 4.08 -7.35
CA GLU A 21 -15.86 3.53 -7.09
C GLU A 21 -15.84 2.68 -5.83
N ILE A 22 -16.83 2.89 -4.96
CA ILE A 22 -17.10 2.03 -3.81
C ILE A 22 -18.45 1.37 -4.05
N GLN A 23 -18.45 0.04 -4.07
CA GLN A 23 -19.62 -0.78 -4.33
C GLN A 23 -20.09 -1.41 -3.03
N VAL A 24 -21.36 -1.21 -2.70
CA VAL A 24 -22.02 -1.89 -1.60
C VAL A 24 -22.75 -3.09 -2.19
N LYS A 25 -22.47 -4.27 -1.63
CA LYS A 25 -23.02 -5.55 -2.09
C LYS A 25 -23.66 -6.29 -0.92
N ASP A 26 -24.69 -7.08 -1.23
CA ASP A 26 -25.22 -8.09 -0.33
C ASP A 26 -24.48 -9.40 -0.59
N ASP A 27 -24.04 -10.11 0.44
CA ASP A 27 -23.31 -11.38 0.31
C ASP A 27 -24.27 -12.55 0.53
N ASP A 28 -25.06 -12.85 -0.50
CA ASP A 28 -26.07 -13.88 -0.46
C ASP A 28 -25.49 -15.29 -0.68
N VAL A 29 -26.25 -16.32 -0.31
CA VAL A 29 -25.86 -17.74 -0.41
C VAL A 29 -25.44 -18.14 -1.84
N PHE A 30 -25.92 -17.42 -2.86
CA PHE A 30 -25.65 -17.68 -4.26
C PHE A 30 -24.61 -16.73 -4.89
N GLY A 31 -24.04 -15.80 -4.11
CA GLY A 31 -23.02 -14.85 -4.55
C GLY A 31 -23.37 -13.40 -4.20
N ALA A 32 -22.39 -12.51 -4.41
CA ALA A 32 -22.53 -11.12 -4.03
C ALA A 32 -23.35 -10.29 -5.04
N ASP A 33 -24.50 -9.78 -4.61
CA ASP A 33 -25.41 -8.96 -5.40
C ASP A 33 -25.17 -7.46 -5.16
N LEU A 34 -25.12 -6.66 -6.24
CA LEU A 34 -24.86 -5.22 -6.14
C LEU A 34 -26.09 -4.46 -5.60
N ILE A 35 -25.94 -3.83 -4.44
CA ILE A 35 -26.93 -2.89 -3.90
C ILE A 35 -26.78 -1.53 -4.60
N GLY A 36 -25.54 -1.05 -4.74
CA GLY A 36 -25.25 0.14 -5.54
C GLY A 36 -23.83 0.66 -5.35
N THR A 37 -23.56 1.80 -5.97
CA THR A 37 -22.23 2.38 -6.10
C THR A 37 -22.23 3.85 -5.71
N VAL A 38 -21.17 4.29 -5.06
CA VAL A 38 -20.78 5.70 -4.95
C VAL A 38 -19.48 5.92 -5.72
N SER A 39 -19.38 7.03 -6.45
CA SER A 39 -18.24 7.34 -7.30
C SER A 39 -17.67 8.72 -6.97
N PHE A 40 -16.34 8.81 -6.92
CA PHE A 40 -15.60 10.02 -6.62
C PHE A 40 -14.64 10.35 -7.76
N PRO A 41 -14.67 11.57 -8.33
CA PRO A 41 -13.71 11.96 -9.35
C PRO A 41 -12.27 11.89 -8.82
N ALA A 42 -11.39 11.24 -9.59
CA ALA A 42 -9.97 11.12 -9.25
C ALA A 42 -9.32 12.51 -9.09
N ALA A 43 -9.76 13.51 -9.86
CA ALA A 43 -9.29 14.90 -9.74
C ALA A 43 -9.57 15.50 -8.35
N ARG A 44 -10.72 15.19 -7.73
CA ARG A 44 -11.04 15.64 -6.37
C ARG A 44 -10.13 14.95 -5.36
N ILE A 45 -9.96 13.64 -5.50
CA ILE A 45 -9.10 12.84 -4.62
C ILE A 45 -7.65 13.31 -4.71
N SER A 46 -7.13 13.51 -5.92
CA SER A 46 -5.74 13.93 -6.18
C SER A 46 -5.41 15.32 -5.66
N SER A 47 -6.42 16.15 -5.36
CA SER A 47 -6.21 17.46 -4.73
C SER A 47 -5.66 17.37 -3.30
N GLY A 48 -5.80 16.21 -2.65
CA GLY A 48 -5.43 16.00 -1.25
C GLY A 48 -6.47 16.53 -0.24
N GLU A 49 -7.61 17.05 -0.72
CA GLU A 49 -8.77 17.41 0.11
C GLU A 49 -9.20 16.20 0.94
N ALA A 50 -9.52 16.43 2.22
CA ALA A 50 -10.18 15.42 3.04
C ALA A 50 -11.65 15.29 2.59
N ILE A 51 -12.04 14.11 2.16
CA ILE A 51 -13.41 13.80 1.75
C ILE A 51 -14.05 13.06 2.92
N SER A 52 -15.03 13.69 3.56
CA SER A 52 -15.71 13.13 4.74
C SER A 52 -17.20 13.41 4.69
N GLY A 53 -18.02 12.39 4.96
CA GLY A 53 -19.46 12.55 5.16
C GLY A 53 -20.28 11.38 4.60
N TRP A 54 -21.60 11.60 4.57
CA TRP A 54 -22.56 10.66 4.01
C TRP A 54 -22.75 10.90 2.52
N PHE A 55 -22.60 9.85 1.72
CA PHE A 55 -22.74 9.90 0.28
C PHE A 55 -23.85 8.96 -0.19
N PRO A 56 -24.76 9.41 -1.06
CA PRO A 56 -25.83 8.56 -1.56
C PRO A 56 -25.27 7.40 -2.39
N ILE A 57 -25.77 6.20 -2.15
CA ILE A 57 -25.46 5.01 -2.94
C ILE A 57 -26.45 4.97 -4.09
N LEU A 58 -25.96 4.88 -5.33
CA LEU A 58 -26.80 4.85 -6.52
C LEU A 58 -26.89 3.42 -7.08
N GLY A 59 -28.10 2.96 -7.34
CA GLY A 59 -28.33 1.70 -8.06
C GLY A 59 -28.09 1.86 -9.57
N SER A 60 -28.30 0.79 -10.32
CA SER A 60 -28.11 0.74 -11.78
C SER A 60 -28.93 1.76 -12.57
N SER A 61 -30.03 2.25 -12.02
CA SER A 61 -30.88 3.29 -12.61
C SER A 61 -30.38 4.73 -12.38
N GLY A 62 -29.25 4.90 -11.68
CA GLY A 62 -28.73 6.21 -11.26
C GLY A 62 -29.52 6.84 -10.11
N LYS A 63 -30.44 6.10 -9.50
CA LYS A 63 -31.23 6.52 -8.33
C LYS A 63 -30.89 5.66 -7.11
N PRO A 64 -31.04 6.19 -5.89
CA PRO A 64 -30.90 5.39 -4.69
C PRO A 64 -31.84 4.17 -4.69
N PRO A 65 -31.38 2.98 -4.27
CA PRO A 65 -32.23 1.79 -4.17
C PRO A 65 -33.43 1.99 -3.24
N LYS A 66 -33.25 2.75 -2.16
CA LYS A 66 -34.28 3.19 -1.22
C LYS A 66 -34.02 4.65 -0.80
N PRO A 67 -35.05 5.38 -0.32
CA PRO A 67 -34.83 6.68 0.33
C PRO A 67 -33.72 6.59 1.37
N ASP A 68 -32.87 7.62 1.41
CA ASP A 68 -31.78 7.75 2.38
C ASP A 68 -30.72 6.62 2.35
N SER A 69 -30.62 5.87 1.24
CA SER A 69 -29.53 4.91 1.05
C SER A 69 -28.21 5.64 0.84
N ALA A 70 -27.36 5.65 1.87
CA ALA A 70 -26.08 6.33 1.88
C ALA A 70 -25.01 5.52 2.62
N ILE A 71 -23.74 5.84 2.34
CA ILE A 71 -22.56 5.30 3.02
C ILE A 71 -21.75 6.46 3.61
N GLU A 72 -21.29 6.29 4.85
CA GLU A 72 -20.35 7.22 5.48
C GLU A 72 -18.93 6.86 5.07
N ILE A 73 -18.20 7.84 4.51
CA ILE A 73 -16.83 7.65 4.05
C ILE A 73 -15.99 8.80 4.60
N GLU A 74 -14.82 8.46 5.14
CA GLU A 74 -13.72 9.37 5.36
C GLU A 74 -12.50 8.88 4.55
N MET A 75 -11.97 9.72 3.67
CA MET A 75 -10.78 9.39 2.90
C MET A 75 -9.93 10.61 2.57
N ARG A 76 -8.62 10.36 2.41
CA ARG A 76 -7.64 11.33 1.95
C ARG A 76 -6.60 10.62 1.11
N PHE A 77 -6.17 11.27 0.03
CA PHE A 77 -5.03 10.82 -0.76
C PHE A 77 -3.80 11.66 -0.47
N THR A 78 -2.64 10.99 -0.36
CA THR A 78 -1.34 11.66 -0.22
C THR A 78 -0.46 11.23 -1.40
N PRO A 79 -0.15 12.15 -2.34
CA PRO A 79 0.77 11.86 -3.44
C PRO A 79 2.14 11.39 -2.92
N CYS A 80 2.77 10.46 -3.65
CA CYS A 80 4.04 9.86 -3.24
C CYS A 80 5.15 10.91 -3.11
N GLU A 81 5.14 11.93 -3.95
CA GLU A 81 6.14 12.99 -4.05
C GLU A 81 6.22 13.86 -2.79
N ILE A 82 5.10 13.99 -2.07
CA ILE A 82 5.01 14.80 -0.85
C ILE A 82 4.91 13.97 0.43
N ASN A 83 4.80 12.64 0.31
CA ASN A 83 4.67 11.76 1.46
C ASN A 83 6.03 11.60 2.17
N PRO A 84 6.19 12.04 3.43
CA PRO A 84 7.48 11.99 4.14
C PRO A 84 8.06 10.58 4.33
N VAL A 85 7.23 9.55 4.14
CA VAL A 85 7.66 8.14 4.13
C VAL A 85 8.50 7.83 2.89
N TYR A 86 8.22 8.47 1.75
CA TYR A 86 8.84 8.18 0.45
C TYR A 86 9.86 9.24 -0.01
N THR A 87 9.96 10.38 0.69
CA THR A 87 10.93 11.43 0.33
C THR A 87 12.34 11.18 0.90
N ARG A 88 12.53 10.15 1.71
CA ARG A 88 13.82 9.78 2.33
C ARG A 88 14.17 8.34 1.99
N GLY A 89 15.42 8.08 1.62
CA GLY A 89 15.87 6.76 1.15
C GLY A 89 15.69 5.65 2.20
N ILE A 90 16.38 5.74 3.33
CA ILE A 90 16.24 4.78 4.43
C ILE A 90 15.46 5.45 5.56
N ALA A 91 14.21 5.02 5.75
CA ALA A 91 13.37 5.50 6.84
C ALA A 91 13.68 4.75 8.15
N GLU A 92 13.71 5.49 9.26
CA GLU A 92 13.81 4.91 10.60
C GLU A 92 12.49 4.20 10.95
N GLY A 93 12.46 2.87 10.92
CA GLY A 93 11.28 2.09 11.31
C GLY A 93 10.99 0.86 10.47
N GLY A 94 11.64 0.71 9.31
CA GLY A 94 11.36 -0.39 8.39
C GLY A 94 9.99 -0.25 7.71
N VAL A 95 9.51 -1.34 7.12
CA VAL A 95 8.20 -1.37 6.44
C VAL A 95 7.09 -1.44 7.48
N ALA A 96 6.12 -0.50 7.41
CA ALA A 96 4.97 -0.50 8.29
C ALA A 96 3.91 -1.55 7.89
N GLY A 97 3.07 -1.97 8.84
CA GLY A 97 1.96 -2.89 8.57
C GLY A 97 2.39 -4.33 8.24
N THR A 98 3.64 -4.71 8.53
CA THR A 98 4.14 -6.07 8.31
C THR A 98 3.99 -6.94 9.56
N TYR A 99 3.76 -8.24 9.34
CA TYR A 99 3.68 -9.23 10.42
C TYR A 99 4.97 -9.33 11.23
N PHE A 100 6.13 -9.29 10.54
CA PHE A 100 7.44 -9.28 11.18
C PHE A 100 7.98 -7.85 11.28
N PRO A 101 8.33 -7.37 12.49
CA PRO A 101 8.88 -6.04 12.67
C PRO A 101 10.37 -5.98 12.29
N LEU A 102 10.88 -4.77 12.05
CA LEU A 102 12.31 -4.51 11.90
C LEU A 102 13.07 -4.96 13.15
N ARG A 103 14.14 -5.74 12.96
CA ARG A 103 15.06 -6.15 14.04
C ARG A 103 16.40 -5.45 13.86
N LYS A 104 17.01 -5.00 14.96
CA LYS A 104 18.33 -4.35 15.00
C LYS A 104 19.40 -5.30 15.54
N GLY A 105 20.66 -4.99 15.27
CA GLY A 105 21.81 -5.80 15.73
C GLY A 105 21.99 -7.11 14.96
N ASN A 106 21.44 -7.21 13.75
CA ASN A 106 21.62 -8.37 12.89
C ASN A 106 22.93 -8.29 12.11
N CYS A 107 23.45 -9.45 11.73
CA CYS A 107 24.49 -9.61 10.72
C CYS A 107 23.88 -10.40 9.56
N VAL A 108 24.04 -9.90 8.34
CA VAL A 108 23.50 -10.52 7.13
C VAL A 108 24.68 -10.93 6.25
N THR A 109 24.75 -12.20 5.90
CA THR A 109 25.70 -12.72 4.91
C THR A 109 25.03 -12.76 3.53
N LEU A 110 25.58 -12.01 2.57
CA LEU A 110 25.10 -12.00 1.19
C LEU A 110 25.86 -13.07 0.39
N TYR A 111 25.16 -14.12 -0.06
CA TYR A 111 25.75 -15.14 -0.93
C TYR A 111 25.47 -14.81 -2.41
N GLN A 112 26.54 -14.69 -3.21
CA GLN A 112 26.41 -14.43 -4.65
C GLN A 112 26.00 -15.69 -5.44
N ASP A 113 26.57 -16.82 -5.06
CA ASP A 113 26.37 -18.13 -5.68
C ASP A 113 26.39 -19.21 -4.57
N ALA A 114 26.03 -20.45 -4.92
CA ALA A 114 26.22 -21.59 -4.02
C ALA A 114 27.71 -21.83 -3.68
N HIS A 115 28.63 -21.42 -4.58
CA HIS A 115 30.07 -21.53 -4.39
C HIS A 115 30.79 -20.39 -5.14
N GLY A 116 31.78 -19.77 -4.49
CA GLY A 116 32.70 -18.81 -5.09
C GLY A 116 34.09 -19.41 -5.24
N ARG A 117 34.88 -18.92 -6.21
CA ARG A 117 36.32 -19.23 -6.30
C ARG A 117 37.11 -18.09 -5.67
N ASP A 118 38.11 -18.43 -4.87
CA ASP A 118 39.00 -17.43 -4.28
C ASP A 118 39.65 -16.56 -5.38
N GLY A 119 39.66 -15.25 -5.15
CA GLY A 119 40.29 -14.28 -6.05
C GLY A 119 39.58 -14.09 -7.40
N PHE A 120 38.37 -14.61 -7.58
CA PHE A 120 37.62 -14.39 -8.82
C PHE A 120 37.09 -12.95 -8.94
N LEU A 121 36.75 -12.32 -7.82
CA LEU A 121 36.42 -10.89 -7.78
C LEU A 121 37.60 -10.04 -7.28
N PRO A 122 37.75 -8.80 -7.81
CA PRO A 122 38.71 -7.85 -7.27
C PRO A 122 38.33 -7.42 -5.85
N GLU A 123 39.31 -6.92 -5.10
CA GLU A 123 39.02 -6.28 -3.81
C GLU A 123 38.20 -5.00 -4.02
N ILE A 124 37.09 -4.88 -3.30
CA ILE A 124 36.21 -3.70 -3.35
C ILE A 124 36.33 -2.97 -2.03
N LYS A 125 36.80 -1.72 -2.05
CA LYS A 125 36.93 -0.89 -0.85
C LYS A 125 35.55 -0.52 -0.31
N LEU A 126 35.36 -0.70 1.00
CA LEU A 126 34.15 -0.33 1.71
C LEU A 126 34.31 1.03 2.40
N GLU A 127 33.25 1.50 3.05
CA GLU A 127 33.19 2.80 3.70
C GLU A 127 34.39 3.05 4.63
N GLY A 128 34.92 4.27 4.59
CA GLY A 128 36.08 4.67 5.39
C GLY A 128 37.42 4.09 4.93
N ASN A 129 37.47 3.29 3.85
CA ASN A 129 38.68 2.56 3.40
C ASN A 129 39.32 1.67 4.49
N THR A 130 38.59 1.35 5.56
CA THR A 130 39.08 0.53 6.68
C THR A 130 38.80 -0.95 6.47
N ALA A 131 37.92 -1.30 5.53
CA ALA A 131 37.58 -2.67 5.16
C ALA A 131 37.55 -2.84 3.63
N VAL A 132 37.79 -4.07 3.20
CA VAL A 132 37.65 -4.51 1.81
C VAL A 132 36.72 -5.71 1.74
N TYR A 133 35.80 -5.71 0.78
CA TYR A 133 35.11 -6.93 0.41
C TYR A 133 36.09 -7.85 -0.32
N LYS A 134 36.20 -9.08 0.19
CA LYS A 134 36.90 -10.19 -0.45
C LYS A 134 35.89 -11.31 -0.64
N GLN A 135 35.89 -11.91 -1.81
CA GLN A 135 35.07 -13.09 -2.05
C GLN A 135 35.61 -14.24 -1.19
N GLU A 136 34.79 -14.75 -0.29
CA GLU A 136 35.11 -15.92 0.53
C GLU A 136 34.38 -17.15 0.00
N ILE A 137 35.03 -18.31 0.07
CA ILE A 137 34.37 -19.59 -0.18
C ILE A 137 33.36 -19.83 0.95
N GLY A 138 32.07 -19.84 0.61
CA GLY A 138 31.03 -20.25 1.54
C GLY A 138 31.35 -21.63 2.11
N ARG A 139 31.57 -21.71 3.43
CA ARG A 139 31.60 -22.99 4.15
C ARG A 139 30.15 -23.38 4.38
N ALA A 140 29.68 -24.38 3.63
CA ALA A 140 28.45 -25.09 3.94
C ALA A 140 28.57 -25.80 5.30
#